data_AF-A0A5N7ZBK4-F1
#
_entry.id   AF-A0A5N7ZBK4-F1
#
_cell.length_a   1.000
_cell.length_b   1.000
_cell.length_c   1.000
_cell.angle_alpha   90.00
_cell.angle_beta   90.00
_cell.angle_gamma   90.00
#
_symmetry.space_group_name_H-M   'P 1'
#
loop_
_entity.id
_entity.type
_entity.pdbx_description
1 polymer ?
#
loop_
_entity_poly.entity_id
_entity_poly.type
_entity_poly.pdbx_seq_one_letter_code
_entity_poly.pdbx_strand_id
1 'polypeptide(L)'
;MKTKILFLSFYLFFIIGCSPNKSELFRETDSFVESLQTTYESYGILGGSEYAKTTSDGLYTITPVGRLINIKIQKVVENREYEELKQDLKNHYEGNTKVNDVYICQAGTVMIDCRN
;
A
#
# COMPACT_ATOMS: atom_id res chain seq x y z
N MET A 1 -53.60 17.63 3.10
CA MET A 1 -53.10 18.01 1.77
C MET A 1 -51.58 18.04 1.83
N LYS A 2 -50.93 17.49 0.80
CA LYS A 2 -49.53 17.05 0.78
C LYS A 2 -48.60 18.24 0.49
N THR A 3 -47.64 18.54 1.36
CA THR A 3 -46.54 19.45 1.03
C THR A 3 -45.33 18.60 0.62
N LYS A 4 -45.11 18.49 -0.69
CA LYS A 4 -43.83 18.08 -1.26
C LYS A 4 -42.96 19.33 -1.38
N ILE A 5 -41.70 19.27 -0.97
CA ILE A 5 -40.48 19.91 -1.54
C ILE A 5 -39.32 19.45 -0.62
N LEU A 6 -38.36 18.60 -0.99
CA LEU A 6 -37.30 18.57 -2.02
C LEU A 6 -35.91 18.94 -1.42
N PHE A 7 -34.95 18.04 -1.63
CA PHE A 7 -33.48 18.16 -1.55
C PHE A 7 -32.76 18.32 -0.20
N LEU A 8 -32.13 17.22 0.26
CA LEU A 8 -30.69 17.26 0.49
C LEU A 8 -30.07 15.91 0.07
N SER A 9 -29.57 15.90 -1.15
CA SER A 9 -28.70 14.86 -1.67
C SER A 9 -27.34 14.95 -0.97
N PHE A 10 -27.09 14.12 0.04
CA PHE A 10 -25.71 13.80 0.40
C PHE A 10 -25.27 12.69 -0.56
N TYR A 11 -24.93 13.09 -1.78
CA TYR A 11 -24.12 12.30 -2.69
C TYR A 11 -22.81 12.05 -1.95
N LEU A 12 -22.72 10.89 -1.31
CA LEU A 12 -21.44 10.32 -0.93
C LEU A 12 -20.75 9.94 -2.25
N PHE A 13 -20.08 10.93 -2.84
CA PHE A 13 -19.09 10.71 -3.88
C PHE A 13 -17.98 9.87 -3.26
N PHE A 14 -18.19 8.56 -3.18
CA PHE A 14 -17.09 7.62 -3.37
C PHE A 14 -16.65 7.79 -4.83
N ILE A 15 -15.92 8.87 -5.08
CA ILE A 15 -14.95 8.92 -6.17
C ILE A 15 -13.96 7.81 -5.86
N ILE A 16 -14.31 6.61 -6.29
CA ILE A 16 -13.38 5.53 -6.57
C ILE A 16 -12.53 6.12 -7.69
N GLY A 17 -11.50 6.88 -7.33
CA GLY A 17 -10.43 7.20 -8.23
C GLY A 17 -9.95 5.86 -8.75
N CYS A 18 -10.24 5.57 -10.02
CA CYS A 18 -9.59 4.49 -10.73
C CYS A 18 -8.10 4.81 -10.67
N SER A 19 -7.44 4.29 -9.66
CA SER A 19 -6.00 4.24 -9.59
C SER A 19 -5.51 3.68 -10.92
N PRO A 20 -4.41 4.21 -11.51
CA PRO A 20 -3.65 3.45 -12.49
C PRO A 20 -3.43 2.03 -11.93
N ASN A 21 -3.62 1.00 -12.74
CA ASN A 21 -3.77 -0.38 -12.28
C ASN A 21 -2.58 -0.80 -11.38
N LYS A 22 -2.78 -0.78 -10.05
CA LYS A 22 -1.78 -1.13 -9.02
C LYS A 22 -1.63 -2.66 -8.85
N SER A 23 -2.21 -3.48 -9.73
CA SER A 23 -2.16 -4.94 -9.62
C SER A 23 -0.75 -5.49 -9.53
N GLU A 24 0.22 -4.91 -10.25
CA GLU A 24 1.62 -5.35 -10.15
C GLU A 24 2.21 -5.03 -8.77
N LEU A 25 2.01 -3.82 -8.26
CA LEU A 25 2.42 -3.44 -6.91
C LEU A 25 1.86 -4.43 -5.88
N PHE A 26 0.55 -4.68 -5.90
CA PHE A 26 -0.10 -5.59 -4.96
C PHE A 26 0.40 -7.02 -5.09
N ARG A 27 0.56 -7.52 -6.32
CA ARG A 27 1.10 -8.86 -6.57
C ARG A 27 2.50 -9.04 -5.98
N GLU A 28 3.37 -8.04 -6.15
CA GLU A 28 4.73 -8.11 -5.62
C GLU A 28 4.79 -7.95 -4.10
N THR A 29 3.96 -7.07 -3.51
CA THR A 29 3.87 -6.96 -2.05
C THR A 29 3.29 -8.22 -1.43
N ASP A 30 2.26 -8.83 -2.03
CA ASP A 30 1.67 -10.10 -1.58
C ASP A 30 2.70 -11.23 -1.60
N SER A 31 3.54 -11.28 -2.64
CA SER A 31 4.62 -12.25 -2.73
C SER A 31 5.61 -12.12 -1.56
N PHE A 32 5.92 -10.91 -1.10
CA PHE A 32 6.80 -10.70 0.05
C PHE A 32 6.11 -10.96 1.39
N VAL A 33 4.83 -10.61 1.52
CA VAL A 33 4.04 -10.94 2.72
C VAL A 33 3.99 -12.46 2.90
N GLU A 34 3.73 -13.20 1.82
CA GLU A 34 3.65 -14.67 1.87
C GLU A 34 5.01 -15.31 2.15
N SER A 35 6.07 -14.78 1.55
CA SER A 35 7.41 -15.34 1.76
C SER A 35 7.85 -15.20 3.22
N LEU A 36 7.45 -14.14 3.93
CA LEU A 36 7.70 -13.93 5.36
C LEU A 36 6.94 -14.90 6.28
N GLN A 37 5.96 -15.64 5.75
CA GLN A 37 5.25 -16.69 6.49
C GLN A 37 5.74 -18.10 6.15
N THR A 38 6.41 -18.27 5.02
CA THR A 38 6.66 -19.61 4.44
C THR A 38 8.13 -19.90 4.21
N THR A 39 8.90 -18.94 3.70
CA THR A 39 10.25 -19.17 3.20
C THR A 39 11.31 -18.46 4.04
N TYR A 40 11.02 -17.23 4.46
CA TYR A 40 11.95 -16.38 5.19
C TYR A 40 11.41 -16.04 6.57
N GLU A 41 12.21 -16.26 7.60
CA GLU A 41 11.91 -15.73 8.93
C GLU A 41 12.00 -14.19 8.94
N SER A 42 13.00 -13.64 8.25
CA SER A 42 13.14 -12.21 7.99
C SER A 42 14.07 -11.98 6.79
N TYR A 43 13.91 -10.83 6.14
CA TYR A 43 14.88 -10.30 5.18
C TYR A 43 16.02 -9.59 5.91
N GLY A 44 17.20 -9.49 5.29
CA GLY A 44 18.36 -8.82 5.89
C GLY A 44 18.09 -7.36 6.28
N ILE A 45 18.55 -6.96 7.48
CA ILE A 45 18.37 -5.60 8.03
C ILE A 45 19.20 -4.56 7.25
N LEU A 46 20.33 -4.97 6.68
CA LEU A 46 21.26 -4.09 5.96
C LEU A 46 21.05 -4.08 4.43
N GLY A 47 20.05 -4.79 3.92
CA GLY A 47 19.85 -4.90 2.48
C GLY A 47 18.94 -6.05 2.13
N GLY A 48 17.65 -5.77 1.95
CA GLY A 48 16.82 -6.55 1.03
C GLY A 48 16.77 -5.92 -0.36
N SER A 49 17.74 -5.04 -0.67
CA SER A 49 17.87 -4.40 -1.98
C SER A 49 18.09 -5.40 -3.11
N GLU A 50 18.75 -6.53 -2.83
CA GLU A 50 18.87 -7.65 -3.78
C GLU A 50 17.53 -8.29 -4.14
N TYR A 51 16.53 -8.18 -3.24
CA TYR A 51 15.16 -8.61 -3.48
C TYR A 51 14.27 -7.46 -3.94
N ALA A 52 14.79 -6.23 -4.05
CA ALA A 52 13.98 -5.10 -4.45
C ALA A 52 13.42 -5.31 -5.85
N LYS A 53 12.14 -4.99 -6.00
CA LYS A 53 11.45 -5.02 -7.29
C LYS A 53 10.92 -3.65 -7.60
N THR A 54 11.12 -3.23 -8.84
CA THR A 54 10.48 -2.02 -9.38
C THR A 54 9.38 -2.45 -10.32
N THR A 55 8.20 -1.86 -10.20
CA THR A 55 7.08 -2.13 -11.10
C THR A 55 7.48 -1.81 -12.55
N SER A 56 6.85 -2.49 -13.50
CA SER A 56 7.17 -2.38 -14.94
C SER A 56 7.01 -0.96 -15.49
N ASP A 57 6.13 -0.15 -14.88
CA ASP A 57 5.95 1.27 -15.18
C ASP A 57 7.01 2.19 -14.54
N GLY A 58 7.91 1.63 -13.73
CA GLY A 58 8.95 2.36 -13.00
C GLY A 58 8.45 3.16 -11.80
N LEU A 59 7.17 3.08 -11.46
CA LEU A 59 6.53 4.00 -10.51
C LEU A 59 6.83 3.67 -9.05
N TYR A 60 6.86 2.38 -8.69
CA TYR A 60 7.08 1.93 -7.33
C TYR A 60 8.30 1.03 -7.23
N THR A 61 9.11 1.23 -6.20
CA THR A 61 10.10 0.23 -5.78
C THR A 61 9.66 -0.37 -4.45
N ILE A 62 9.49 -1.68 -4.44
CA ILE A 62 9.17 -2.52 -3.29
C ILE A 62 10.46 -3.15 -2.78
N THR A 63 10.78 -2.97 -1.51
CA THR A 63 12.00 -3.50 -0.89
C THR A 63 11.65 -4.14 0.46
N PRO A 64 11.77 -5.46 0.61
CA PRO A 64 11.59 -6.07 1.92
C PRO A 64 12.82 -5.78 2.80
N VAL A 65 12.62 -5.51 4.09
CA VAL A 65 13.70 -5.26 5.07
C VAL A 65 13.26 -5.82 6.43
N GLY A 66 13.97 -6.79 6.98
CA GLY A 66 13.48 -7.49 8.17
C GLY A 66 12.13 -8.16 7.89
N ARG A 67 11.14 -7.90 8.74
CA ARG A 67 9.73 -8.27 8.52
C ARG A 67 8.87 -7.08 8.09
N LEU A 68 9.47 -6.12 7.40
CA LEU A 68 8.82 -4.94 6.84
C LEU A 68 8.92 -4.97 5.31
N ILE A 69 7.97 -4.34 4.63
CA ILE A 69 8.03 -4.13 3.19
C ILE A 69 7.94 -2.63 2.92
N ASN A 70 9.02 -2.06 2.41
CA ASN A 70 9.14 -0.65 2.10
C ASN A 70 8.72 -0.37 0.65
N ILE A 71 7.88 0.65 0.44
CA ILE A 71 7.36 1.01 -0.87
C ILE A 71 7.66 2.49 -1.12
N LYS A 72 8.52 2.74 -2.10
CA LYS A 72 8.94 4.08 -2.51
C LYS A 72 8.28 4.45 -3.85
N ILE A 73 7.71 5.64 -3.92
CA ILE A 73 7.29 6.25 -5.19
C ILE A 73 8.54 6.87 -5.83
N GLN A 74 8.85 6.49 -7.07
CA GLN A 74 10.09 6.90 -7.75
C GLN A 74 10.02 8.30 -8.38
N LYS A 75 8.81 8.84 -8.60
CA LYS A 75 8.60 10.23 -9.02
C LYS A 75 8.55 11.17 -7.80
N VAL A 76 8.96 12.42 -8.00
CA VAL A 76 8.72 13.49 -7.02
C VAL A 76 7.22 13.73 -6.93
N VAL A 77 6.67 13.56 -5.73
CA VAL A 77 5.23 13.68 -5.45
C VAL A 77 4.97 14.48 -4.19
N GLU A 78 3.74 14.97 -4.08
CA GLU A 78 3.23 15.56 -2.86
C GLU A 78 2.87 14.48 -1.82
N ASN A 79 2.80 14.89 -0.54
CA ASN A 79 2.41 14.00 0.57
C ASN A 79 1.08 13.29 0.32
N ARG A 80 0.16 13.93 -0.42
CA ARG A 80 -1.14 13.34 -0.77
C ARG A 80 -1.01 12.01 -1.50
N GLU A 81 -0.06 11.85 -2.41
CA GLU A 81 0.11 10.59 -3.17
C GLU A 81 0.59 9.45 -2.25
N TYR A 82 1.39 9.75 -1.24
CA TYR A 82 1.77 8.78 -0.22
C TYR A 82 0.59 8.39 0.67
N GLU A 83 -0.28 9.34 1.01
CA GLU A 83 -1.49 9.06 1.78
C GLU A 83 -2.50 8.21 0.98
N GLU A 84 -2.67 8.50 -0.31
CA GLU A 84 -3.48 7.68 -1.23
C GLU A 84 -2.91 6.26 -1.35
N LEU A 85 -1.59 6.12 -1.56
CA LEU A 85 -0.92 4.81 -1.60
C LEU A 85 -1.09 4.04 -0.28
N LYS A 86 -0.93 4.71 0.87
CA LYS A 86 -1.15 4.11 2.19
C LYS A 86 -2.57 3.59 2.31
N GLN A 87 -3.57 4.37 1.90
CA GLN A 87 -4.97 3.96 1.99
C GLN A 87 -5.28 2.78 1.06
N ASP A 88 -4.75 2.79 -0.16
CA ASP A 88 -4.92 1.68 -1.11
C ASP A 88 -4.35 0.37 -0.55
N LEU A 89 -3.17 0.41 0.06
CA LEU A 89 -2.54 -0.75 0.70
C LEU A 89 -3.28 -1.18 1.97
N LYS A 90 -3.80 -0.24 2.77
CA LYS A 90 -4.67 -0.56 3.92
C LYS A 90 -5.93 -1.30 3.48
N ASN A 91 -6.57 -0.83 2.42
CA ASN A 91 -7.76 -1.48 1.87
C ASN A 91 -7.42 -2.86 1.30
N HIS A 92 -6.29 -3.00 0.60
CA HIS A 92 -5.84 -4.27 0.03
C HIS A 92 -5.54 -5.32 1.12
N TYR A 93 -4.96 -4.91 2.25
CA TYR A 93 -4.63 -5.80 3.37
C TYR A 93 -5.69 -5.87 4.47
N GLU A 94 -6.88 -5.32 4.25
CA GLU A 94 -7.96 -5.36 5.24
C GLU A 94 -8.32 -6.81 5.60
N GLY A 95 -8.27 -7.13 6.90
CA GLY A 95 -8.54 -8.47 7.41
C GLY A 95 -7.42 -9.49 7.21
N ASN A 96 -6.30 -9.12 6.59
CA ASN A 96 -5.16 -10.01 6.43
C ASN A 96 -4.31 -10.06 7.72
N THR A 97 -4.39 -11.17 8.46
CA THR A 97 -3.69 -11.35 9.74
C THR A 97 -2.16 -11.42 9.62
N LYS A 98 -1.61 -11.48 8.41
CA LYS A 98 -0.16 -11.45 8.13
C LYS A 98 0.41 -10.03 8.10
N VAL A 99 -0.46 -9.01 8.12
CA VAL A 99 -0.10 -7.59 8.08
C VAL A 99 -0.68 -6.91 9.32
N ASN A 100 0.19 -6.33 10.14
CA ASN A 100 -0.20 -5.64 11.37
C ASN A 100 -0.66 -4.21 11.10
N ASP A 101 0.05 -3.49 10.24
CA ASP A 101 -0.27 -2.11 9.89
C ASP A 101 0.38 -1.72 8.55
N VAL A 102 -0.12 -0.62 7.99
CA VAL A 102 0.45 0.07 6.84
C VAL A 102 0.58 1.55 7.19
N TYR A 103 1.78 2.12 7.15
CA TYR A 103 2.01 3.50 7.57
C TYR A 103 3.08 4.20 6.75
N ILE A 104 3.05 5.54 6.72
CA ILE A 104 4.13 6.33 6.14
C ILE A 104 5.24 6.45 7.18
N CYS A 105 6.45 6.05 6.83
CA CYS A 105 7.60 6.18 7.72
C CYS A 105 8.34 7.52 7.52
N GLN A 106 9.22 7.87 8.46
CA GLN A 106 9.95 9.14 8.44
C GLN A 106 10.88 9.32 7.22
N ALA A 107 11.21 8.23 6.52
CA ALA A 107 12.00 8.26 5.29
C ALA A 107 11.18 8.67 4.04
N GLY A 108 9.88 8.98 4.19
CA GLY A 108 9.03 9.42 3.09
C GLY A 108 8.63 8.26 2.16
N THR A 109 8.34 7.11 2.73
CA THR A 109 7.89 5.90 2.03
C THR A 109 6.74 5.24 2.79
N VAL A 110 6.00 4.34 2.13
CA VAL A 110 4.96 3.54 2.79
C VAL A 110 5.56 2.21 3.24
N MET A 111 5.35 1.85 4.51
CA MET A 111 5.76 0.58 5.10
C MET A 111 4.54 -0.31 5.32
N ILE A 112 4.67 -1.58 4.94
CA ILE A 112 3.81 -2.67 5.40
C ILE A 112 4.54 -3.40 6.53
N ASP A 113 3.89 -3.55 7.68
CA ASP A 113 4.44 -4.22 8.85
C ASP A 113 3.95 -5.67 8.96
N CYS A 114 4.87 -6.63 8.87
CA CYS A 114 4.61 -8.06 9.00
C CYS A 114 5.34 -8.68 10.20
N ARG A 115 5.75 -7.88 11.20
CA ARG A 115 6.36 -8.38 12.44
C ARG A 115 5.38 -9.26 13.23
N ASN A 116 5.87 -10.03 14.19
CA ASN A 116 5.04 -10.86 15.08
C ASN A 116 5.03 -10.27 16.49
#